data_AF-A0A6A3CTE5-F1
#
_entry.id   AF-A0A6A3CTE5-F1
#
_cell.length_a   1.000
_cell.length_b   1.000
_cell.length_c   1.000
_cell.angle_alpha   90.00
_cell.angle_beta   90.00
_cell.angle_gamma   90.00
#
_symmetry.space_group_name_H-M   'P 1'
#
loop_
_entity.id
_entity.type
_entity.pdbx_description
1 polymer ?
#
loop_
_entity_poly.entity_id
_entity_poly.type
_entity_poly.pdbx_seq_one_letter_code
_entity_poly.pdbx_strand_id
1 'polypeptide(L)'
;MASSNSKESAANNPGLHTTPDEATKGYFMQQTMFRIKDPKVSLDFYSRVLGMSLLKRVDVPELKFSLYFLGYEDVSKAPSDPVDRTAWTFGKPATIELTHNWGTESDPEFKGYHNGNSEPRGFVIELICPLL
;
A
#
# COMPACT_ATOMS: atom_id res chain seq x y z
N MET A 1 12.59 42.88 11.47
CA MET A 1 12.85 41.43 11.33
C MET A 1 12.02 40.96 10.16
N ALA A 2 12.64 40.58 9.04
CA ALA A 2 11.91 40.03 7.90
C ALA A 2 11.35 38.67 8.32
N SER A 3 10.02 38.51 8.33
CA SER A 3 9.38 37.21 8.50
C SER A 3 9.77 36.34 7.31
N SER A 4 10.81 35.51 7.46
CA SER A 4 11.16 34.53 6.45
C SER A 4 10.02 33.52 6.34
N ASN A 5 9.32 33.50 5.21
CA ASN A 5 8.27 32.52 4.95
C ASN A 5 8.79 31.09 5.18
N SER A 6 7.98 30.21 5.78
CA SER A 6 8.38 28.83 6.08
C SER A 6 8.68 28.05 4.80
N LYS A 7 9.60 27.07 4.88
CA LYS A 7 9.99 26.23 3.74
C LYS A 7 8.82 25.45 3.15
N GLU A 8 7.75 25.26 3.91
CA GLU A 8 6.54 24.51 3.57
C GLU A 8 5.46 25.39 2.91
N SER A 9 5.64 26.72 2.88
CA SER A 9 4.67 27.62 2.26
C SER A 9 4.59 27.43 0.74
N ALA A 10 3.41 27.65 0.15
CA ALA A 10 3.23 27.59 -1.31
C ALA A 10 4.11 28.60 -2.06
N ALA A 11 4.44 29.74 -1.43
CA ALA A 11 5.38 30.72 -1.98
C ALA A 11 6.78 30.14 -2.21
N ASN A 12 7.20 29.18 -1.37
CA ASN A 12 8.50 28.50 -1.47
C ASN A 12 8.42 27.15 -2.21
N ASN A 13 7.22 26.68 -2.57
CA ASN A 13 7.01 25.41 -3.28
C ASN A 13 6.08 25.63 -4.48
N PRO A 14 6.60 26.13 -5.62
CA PRO A 14 5.79 26.38 -6.81
C PRO A 14 5.02 25.12 -7.25
N GLY A 15 3.71 25.28 -7.50
CA GLY A 15 2.81 24.17 -7.85
C GLY A 15 2.09 23.53 -6.65
N LEU A 16 2.42 23.92 -5.42
CA LEU A 16 1.66 23.50 -4.23
C LEU A 16 0.32 24.24 -4.14
N HIS A 17 -0.78 23.50 -4.18
CA HIS A 17 -2.12 24.02 -3.93
C HIS A 17 -2.54 23.69 -2.50
N THR A 18 -3.05 24.69 -1.77
CA THR A 18 -3.51 24.52 -0.37
C THR A 18 -4.99 24.18 -0.26
N THR A 19 -5.72 24.24 -1.37
CA THR A 19 -7.15 23.95 -1.44
C THR A 19 -7.37 22.86 -2.49
N PRO A 20 -7.83 21.66 -2.10
CA PRO A 20 -8.22 20.62 -3.04
C PRO A 20 -9.45 21.01 -3.86
N ASP A 21 -9.63 20.37 -5.02
CA ASP A 21 -10.86 20.48 -5.81
C ASP A 21 -12.03 19.79 -5.08
N GLU A 22 -13.20 20.43 -5.04
CA GLU A 22 -14.39 19.89 -4.35
C GLU A 22 -14.82 18.52 -4.91
N ALA A 23 -14.57 18.22 -6.19
CA ALA A 23 -14.90 16.94 -6.80
C ALA A 23 -14.10 15.76 -6.21
N THR A 24 -12.94 16.03 -5.61
CA THR A 24 -12.05 15.02 -5.00
C THR A 24 -12.12 15.02 -3.48
N LYS A 25 -13.09 15.75 -2.91
CA LYS A 25 -13.28 15.85 -1.47
C LYS A 25 -13.60 14.48 -0.87
N GLY A 26 -12.81 14.07 0.10
CA GLY A 26 -12.95 12.77 0.77
C GLY A 26 -12.13 11.64 0.13
N TYR A 27 -11.48 11.89 -1.01
CA TYR A 27 -10.52 10.93 -1.57
C TYR A 27 -9.35 10.83 -0.61
N PHE A 28 -8.80 9.62 -0.48
CA PHE A 28 -7.58 9.40 0.28
C PHE A 28 -6.73 8.32 -0.38
N MET A 29 -5.43 8.39 -0.12
CA MET A 29 -4.47 7.40 -0.60
C MET A 29 -4.58 6.14 0.27
N GLN A 30 -5.26 5.11 -0.24
CA GLN A 30 -5.60 3.93 0.56
C GLN A 30 -4.47 2.91 0.58
N GLN A 31 -3.88 2.58 -0.56
CA GLN A 31 -2.86 1.53 -0.64
C GLN A 31 -1.73 1.86 -1.59
N THR A 32 -0.55 1.34 -1.27
CA THR A 32 0.57 1.18 -2.19
C THR A 32 0.84 -0.31 -2.37
N MET A 33 0.80 -0.80 -3.60
CA MET A 33 1.03 -2.21 -3.89
C MET A 33 2.49 -2.52 -4.22
N PHE A 34 3.01 -3.60 -3.64
CA PHE A 34 4.30 -4.21 -3.99
C PHE A 34 4.14 -5.69 -4.27
N ARG A 35 4.78 -6.18 -5.33
CA ARG A 35 4.94 -7.62 -5.54
C ARG A 35 6.07 -8.16 -4.66
N ILE A 36 5.82 -9.29 -4.01
CA ILE A 36 6.75 -9.94 -3.09
C ILE A 36 7.04 -11.38 -3.50
N LYS A 37 8.29 -11.82 -3.33
CA LYS A 37 8.72 -13.18 -3.66
C LYS A 37 8.23 -14.19 -2.63
N ASP A 38 8.41 -13.90 -1.34
CA ASP A 38 8.06 -14.81 -0.25
C ASP A 38 7.25 -14.07 0.84
N PRO A 39 5.95 -14.41 1.01
CA PRO A 39 5.10 -13.77 2.02
C PRO A 39 5.58 -14.03 3.44
N LYS A 40 6.26 -15.14 3.73
CA LYS A 40 6.75 -15.42 5.09
C LYS A 40 7.81 -14.41 5.51
N VAL A 41 8.77 -14.13 4.62
CA VAL A 41 9.83 -13.14 4.87
C VAL A 41 9.25 -11.73 4.94
N SER A 42 8.36 -11.38 4.00
CA SER A 42 7.76 -10.05 3.98
C SER A 42 6.86 -9.79 5.18
N LEU A 43 6.00 -10.73 5.56
CA LEU A 43 5.12 -10.56 6.72
C LEU A 43 5.92 -10.41 8.02
N ASP A 44 7.00 -11.17 8.22
CA ASP A 44 7.89 -11.00 9.37
C ASP A 44 8.50 -9.59 9.39
N PHE A 45 9.03 -9.11 8.26
CA PHE A 45 9.60 -7.78 8.19
C PHE A 45 8.57 -6.68 8.49
N TYR A 46 7.45 -6.65 7.77
CA TYR A 46 6.46 -5.58 7.94
C TYR A 46 5.76 -5.64 9.31
N SER A 47 5.53 -6.83 9.87
CA SER A 47 4.89 -6.94 11.19
C SER A 47 5.85 -6.77 12.35
N ARG A 48 6.92 -7.56 12.43
CA ARG A 48 7.83 -7.57 13.59
C ARG A 48 8.83 -6.42 13.57
N VAL A 49 9.37 -6.07 12.41
CA VAL A 49 10.40 -5.02 12.30
C VAL A 49 9.75 -3.65 12.16
N LEU A 50 8.74 -3.51 11.31
CA LEU A 50 8.08 -2.23 11.07
C LEU A 50 6.85 -2.00 11.96
N GLY A 51 6.31 -3.02 12.63
CA GLY A 51 5.18 -2.84 13.55
C GLY A 51 3.82 -2.72 12.89
N MET A 52 3.67 -3.15 11.63
CA MET A 52 2.37 -3.16 10.94
C MET A 52 1.53 -4.38 11.31
N SER A 53 0.22 -4.23 11.22
CA SER A 53 -0.74 -5.31 11.42
C SER A 53 -1.25 -5.84 10.09
N LEU A 54 -1.44 -7.16 9.98
CA LEU A 54 -2.16 -7.77 8.86
C LEU A 54 -3.67 -7.47 9.00
N LEU A 55 -4.20 -6.66 8.09
CA LEU A 55 -5.59 -6.22 8.09
C LEU A 55 -6.47 -7.23 7.36
N LYS A 56 -6.06 -7.68 6.18
CA LYS A 56 -6.80 -8.65 5.37
C LYS A 56 -5.85 -9.48 4.54
N ARG A 57 -6.22 -10.74 4.32
CA ARG A 57 -5.66 -11.60 3.29
C ARG A 57 -6.76 -11.96 2.31
N VAL A 58 -6.44 -11.91 1.02
CA VAL A 58 -7.32 -12.36 -0.06
C VAL A 58 -6.54 -13.36 -0.90
N ASP A 59 -7.08 -14.56 -1.08
CA ASP A 59 -6.52 -15.57 -1.96
C ASP A 59 -7.37 -15.63 -3.23
N VAL A 60 -6.73 -15.65 -4.40
CA VAL A 60 -7.41 -15.76 -5.71
C VAL A 60 -6.88 -17.02 -6.40
N PRO A 61 -7.44 -18.21 -6.07
CA PRO A 61 -6.90 -19.49 -6.53
C PRO A 61 -6.92 -19.64 -8.06
N GLU A 62 -7.92 -19.07 -8.72
CA GLU A 62 -8.07 -19.13 -10.19
C GLU A 62 -6.89 -18.45 -10.90
N LEU A 63 -6.32 -17.41 -10.30
CA LEU A 63 -5.21 -16.62 -10.82
C LEU A 63 -3.88 -16.90 -10.11
N LYS A 64 -3.88 -17.80 -9.12
CA LYS A 64 -2.69 -18.23 -8.35
C LYS A 64 -1.89 -17.08 -7.73
N PHE A 65 -2.59 -16.15 -7.08
CA PHE A 65 -1.93 -15.15 -6.24
C PHE A 65 -2.70 -14.90 -4.95
N SER A 66 -1.98 -14.32 -3.98
CA SER A 66 -2.53 -13.86 -2.71
C SER A 66 -2.18 -12.39 -2.50
N LEU A 67 -3.10 -11.65 -1.89
CA LEU A 67 -2.93 -10.25 -1.49
C LEU A 67 -2.91 -10.17 0.04
N TYR A 68 -1.94 -9.45 0.59
CA TYR A 68 -1.81 -9.20 2.03
C TYR A 68 -1.84 -7.70 2.26
N PHE A 69 -2.88 -7.22 2.95
CA PHE A 69 -3.06 -5.81 3.27
C PHE A 69 -2.54 -5.53 4.68
N LEU A 70 -1.53 -4.66 4.80
CA LEU A 70 -0.93 -4.27 6.07
C LEU A 70 -1.10 -2.78 6.35
N GLY A 71 -1.21 -2.41 7.62
CA GLY A 71 -1.28 -1.02 8.04
C GLY A 71 -1.09 -0.84 9.54
N TYR A 72 -0.95 0.40 9.99
CA TYR A 72 -0.80 0.75 11.41
C TYR A 72 -2.16 0.88 12.10
N GLU A 73 -2.89 -0.23 12.16
CA GLU A 73 -4.24 -0.28 12.73
C GLU A 73 -4.32 -1.25 13.91
N ASP A 74 -5.25 -0.95 14.81
CA ASP A 74 -5.63 -1.82 15.92
C ASP A 74 -6.61 -2.89 15.44
N VAL A 75 -6.08 -4.09 15.19
CA VAL A 75 -6.86 -5.23 14.69
C VAL A 75 -7.88 -5.77 15.68
N SER A 76 -7.82 -5.39 16.96
CA SER A 76 -8.85 -5.77 17.94
C SER A 76 -10.21 -5.12 17.65
N LYS A 77 -10.21 -4.02 16.89
CA LYS A 77 -11.40 -3.30 16.43
C LYS A 77 -11.87 -3.74 15.04
N ALA A 78 -11.12 -4.63 14.39
CA ALA A 78 -11.48 -5.09 13.06
C ALA A 78 -12.71 -6.01 13.14
N PRO A 79 -13.70 -5.84 12.26
CA PRO A 79 -14.85 -6.74 12.21
C PRO A 79 -14.44 -8.19 11.99
N SER A 80 -15.21 -9.11 12.58
CA SER A 80 -15.05 -10.55 12.38
C SER A 80 -15.72 -11.04 11.10
N ASP A 81 -16.82 -10.39 10.71
CA ASP A 81 -17.49 -10.70 9.45
C ASP A 81 -16.56 -10.40 8.24
N PRO A 82 -16.40 -11.33 7.29
CA PRO A 82 -15.47 -11.13 6.18
C PRO A 82 -15.78 -9.95 5.27
N VAL A 83 -17.06 -9.61 5.08
CA VAL A 83 -17.52 -8.50 4.22
C VAL A 83 -17.27 -7.18 4.95
N ASP A 84 -17.68 -7.08 6.21
CA ASP A 84 -17.45 -5.89 7.02
C ASP A 84 -15.96 -5.62 7.22
N ARG A 85 -15.14 -6.67 7.39
CA ARG A 85 -13.69 -6.56 7.49
C ARG A 85 -13.07 -6.02 6.20
N THR A 86 -13.67 -6.36 5.05
CA THR A 86 -13.22 -5.89 3.74
C THR A 86 -13.49 -4.38 3.61
N ALA A 87 -14.71 -3.94 3.90
CA ALA A 87 -15.05 -2.52 3.94
C ALA A 87 -14.18 -1.75 4.95
N TRP A 88 -13.97 -2.31 6.15
CA TRP A 88 -13.11 -1.72 7.17
C TRP A 88 -11.66 -1.56 6.71
N THR A 89 -11.10 -2.57 6.03
CA THR A 89 -9.70 -2.55 5.54
C THR A 89 -9.53 -1.52 4.43
N PHE A 90 -10.44 -1.49 3.45
CA PHE A 90 -10.36 -0.54 2.33
C PHE A 90 -10.77 0.89 2.72
N GLY A 91 -11.36 1.09 3.89
CA GLY A 91 -11.54 2.39 4.52
C GLY A 91 -10.28 2.95 5.21
N LYS A 92 -9.16 2.22 5.23
CA LYS A 92 -7.93 2.65 5.91
C LYS A 92 -6.96 3.36 4.98
N PRO A 93 -6.45 4.55 5.34
CA PRO A 93 -5.42 5.22 4.56
C PRO A 93 -4.07 4.52 4.71
N ALA A 94 -3.18 4.76 3.75
CA ALA A 94 -1.75 4.42 3.82
C ALA A 94 -1.44 2.94 4.15
N THR A 95 -2.25 2.02 3.63
CA THR A 95 -1.97 0.59 3.70
C THR A 95 -0.92 0.17 2.67
N ILE A 96 -0.28 -0.96 2.93
CA ILE A 96 0.60 -1.64 2.00
C ILE A 96 -0.10 -2.92 1.53
N GLU A 97 -0.30 -3.04 0.23
CA GLU A 97 -0.75 -4.28 -0.40
C GLU A 97 0.47 -5.06 -0.86
N LEU A 98 0.65 -6.27 -0.35
CA LEU A 98 1.68 -7.19 -0.82
C LEU A 98 1.04 -8.26 -1.69
N THR A 99 1.40 -8.28 -2.98
CA THR A 99 0.95 -9.27 -3.94
C THR A 99 1.98 -10.39 -4.07
N HIS A 100 1.58 -11.61 -3.75
CA HIS A 100 2.41 -12.80 -3.89
C HIS A 100 1.86 -13.68 -5.02
N ASN A 101 2.64 -13.85 -6.08
CA ASN A 101 2.34 -14.86 -7.11
C ASN A 101 2.88 -16.22 -6.62
N TRP A 102 2.02 -17.22 -6.56
CA TRP A 102 2.34 -18.49 -5.93
C TRP A 102 3.49 -19.21 -6.64
N GLY A 103 4.42 -19.75 -5.86
CA GLY A 103 5.58 -20.52 -6.33
C GLY A 103 6.83 -19.68 -6.57
N THR A 104 6.74 -18.35 -6.60
CA THR A 104 7.91 -17.46 -6.79
C THR A 104 8.95 -17.61 -5.68
N GLU A 105 8.54 -17.98 -4.47
CA GLU A 105 9.39 -18.27 -3.31
C GLU A 105 10.28 -19.50 -3.50
N SER A 106 9.82 -20.48 -4.27
CA SER A 106 10.51 -21.77 -4.46
C SER A 106 11.12 -21.92 -5.85
N ASP A 107 10.85 -20.99 -6.76
CA ASP A 107 11.40 -20.99 -8.11
C ASP A 107 12.87 -20.52 -8.11
N PRO A 108 13.85 -21.39 -8.43
CA PRO A 108 15.26 -21.02 -8.52
C PRO A 108 15.56 -20.15 -9.76
N GLU A 109 14.70 -20.19 -10.79
CA GLU A 109 14.85 -19.39 -11.99
C GLU A 109 14.21 -18.01 -11.87
N PHE A 110 13.41 -17.77 -10.82
CA PHE A 110 12.82 -16.47 -10.55
C PHE A 110 13.91 -15.43 -10.21
N LYS A 111 14.24 -14.59 -11.20
CA LYS A 111 15.27 -13.54 -11.09
C LYS A 111 14.85 -12.32 -10.25
N GLY A 112 13.66 -12.36 -9.66
CA GLY A 112 13.08 -11.23 -8.92
C GLY A 112 12.07 -10.45 -9.76
N TYR A 113 11.29 -9.61 -9.08
CA TYR A 113 10.48 -8.62 -9.76
C TYR A 113 11.37 -7.47 -10.23
N HIS A 114 11.02 -6.86 -11.37
CA HIS A 114 11.63 -5.61 -11.79
C HIS A 114 11.50 -4.60 -10.65
N ASN A 115 12.58 -3.89 -10.32
CA ASN A 115 12.60 -2.88 -9.26
C ASN A 115 12.59 -1.45 -9.84
N GLY A 116 12.45 -1.34 -11.17
CA GLY A 116 12.51 -0.08 -11.91
C GLY A 116 13.90 0.57 -12.02
N ASN A 117 14.91 0.06 -11.31
CA ASN A 117 16.28 0.57 -11.32
C ASN A 117 17.15 -0.04 -12.42
N SER A 118 16.63 -1.01 -13.18
CA SER A 118 17.31 -1.69 -14.29
C SER A 118 16.34 -1.88 -15.46
N GLU A 119 16.88 -2.05 -16.68
CA GLU A 119 16.05 -2.16 -17.89
C GLU A 119 15.13 -3.40 -17.89
N PRO A 120 13.88 -3.29 -18.40
CA PRO A 120 13.20 -2.04 -18.77
C PRO A 120 12.85 -1.21 -17.52
N ARG A 121 13.12 0.10 -17.57
CA ARG A 121 12.85 1.01 -16.44
C ARG A 121 11.35 1.16 -16.19
N GLY A 122 10.99 1.20 -14.91
CA GLY A 122 9.61 1.30 -14.42
C GLY A 122 9.29 0.24 -13.37
N PHE A 123 8.52 0.62 -12.35
CA PHE A 123 7.88 -0.31 -11.42
C PHE A 123 6.41 0.08 -11.29
N VAL A 124 5.52 -0.91 -11.23
CA VAL A 124 4.08 -0.64 -11.10
C VAL A 124 3.78 -0.46 -9.62
N ILE A 125 3.55 0.79 -9.22
CA ILE A 125 2.80 1.12 -8.01
C ILE A 125 1.35 1.25 -8.44
N GLU A 126 0.49 0.35 -7.98
CA GLU A 126 -0.96 0.50 -8.15
C GLU A 126 -1.47 1.41 -7.03
N LEU A 127 -2.03 2.55 -7.42
CA LEU A 127 -2.69 3.50 -6.52
C LEU A 127 -4.20 3.29 -6.65
N ILE A 128 -4.80 2.58 -5.70
CA ILE A 128 -6.25 2.45 -5.64
C ILE A 128 -6.79 3.54 -4.72
N CYS A 129 -7.59 4.45 -5.29
CA CYS A 129 -8.42 5.38 -4.53
C CYS A 129 -9.77 4.70 -4.26
N PRO A 130 -10.11 4.36 -3.01
CA PRO A 130 -11.38 3.72 -2.69
C PRO A 130 -12.47 4.79 -2.76
N LEU A 131 -13.18 4.84 -3.87
CA LEU A 131 -14.51 5.43 -3.95
C LEU A 131 -15.47 4.33 -4.32
N LEU A 132 -15.83 3.54 -3.31
CA LEU A 132 -17.02 2.69 -3.34
C LEU A 132 -17.71 2.83 -1.99
#